data_AF-A0A1Z5K8S1-F1
#
_entry.id   AF-A0A1Z5K8S1-F1
#
_cell.length_a   1.000
_cell.length_b   1.000
_cell.length_c   1.000
_cell.angle_alpha   90.00
_cell.angle_beta   90.00
_cell.angle_gamma   90.00
#
_symmetry.space_group_name_H-M   'P 1'
#
loop_
_entity.id
_entity.type
_entity.pdbx_description
1 polymer ?
#
loop_
_entity_poly.entity_id
_entity_poly.type
_entity_poly.pdbx_seq_one_letter_code
_entity_poly.pdbx_strand_id
1 'polypeptide(L)'
;MRITFIAIHLLFVSAQFVEAFVATLRTSSVTRIHSTVDDDNNLSEAERMKQKAQELREQIRSMEEKLGTDRRRKHDSPQTETTKEPTLRKKRVLVAGANGRLGSMVCRYLLRTHPDTEVVAAVHVIGENSPTARGYARLSYEVGAEDGVGKIGAAWSSEERTATFEYDPQGMDGYNLQNLRLVECELLDPVQCQTVVEGCDSVIWCATDFNGNAPRAVASLNFAFLFRAISRPTKGRVEVEGLENMLGALKVARQDAERKRRLIGDSCQNNDPISFVHVSMAPGTYSDFETPFGSFWGIKSLGEKIIRDDFPSLTSTILQLCEYDDTFVEENMELQYKDVTSNPLQVDEKNRRRINRRDAARAAVDALLNNDLIGKTVQVWTDSKELW
;
A
#
# COMPACT_ATOMS: atom_id res chain seq x y z
N MET A 1 1.80 51.31 0.38
CA MET A 1 1.73 51.57 -1.07
C MET A 1 2.90 51.00 -1.90
N ARG A 2 3.86 50.23 -1.33
CA ARG A 2 5.00 49.64 -2.06
C ARG A 2 4.86 48.13 -2.37
N ILE A 3 3.89 47.44 -1.78
CA ILE A 3 3.71 45.98 -1.97
C ILE A 3 2.91 45.67 -3.25
N THR A 4 2.02 46.57 -3.68
CA THR A 4 1.20 46.39 -4.88
C THR A 4 2.02 46.51 -6.18
N PHE A 5 3.15 47.21 -6.17
CA PHE A 5 3.99 47.41 -7.36
C PHE A 5 4.85 46.18 -7.71
N ILE A 6 5.22 45.35 -6.72
CA ILE A 6 6.05 44.15 -6.96
C ILE A 6 5.21 43.02 -7.58
N ALA A 7 3.93 42.90 -7.21
CA ALA A 7 3.04 41.88 -7.77
C ALA A 7 2.73 42.12 -9.26
N ILE A 8 2.62 43.38 -9.69
CA ILE A 8 2.37 43.73 -11.10
C ILE A 8 3.63 43.50 -11.95
N HIS A 9 4.83 43.72 -11.39
CA HIS A 9 6.08 43.44 -12.11
C HIS A 9 6.36 41.95 -12.28
N LEU A 10 6.04 41.11 -11.29
CA LEU A 10 6.20 39.65 -11.42
C LEU A 10 5.25 39.04 -12.46
N LEU A 11 4.02 39.56 -12.58
CA LEU A 11 3.08 39.12 -13.63
C LEU A 11 3.57 39.52 -15.03
N PHE A 12 4.16 40.71 -15.20
CA PHE A 12 4.69 41.15 -16.48
C PHE A 12 5.90 40.34 -16.96
N VAL A 13 6.79 39.94 -16.04
CA VAL A 13 7.97 39.11 -16.36
C VAL A 13 7.55 37.69 -16.77
N SER A 14 6.49 37.13 -16.17
CA SER A 14 5.98 35.81 -16.56
C SER A 14 5.35 35.77 -17.95
N ALA A 15 4.68 36.84 -18.39
CA ALA A 15 4.04 36.89 -19.70
C ALA A 15 5.07 36.97 -20.85
N GLN A 16 6.14 37.75 -20.68
CA GLN A 16 7.21 37.87 -21.67
C GLN A 16 8.01 36.57 -21.85
N PHE A 17 8.14 35.77 -20.79
CA PHE A 17 8.85 34.48 -20.84
C PHE A 17 8.06 33.43 -21.63
N VAL A 18 6.72 33.46 -21.55
CA VAL A 18 5.84 32.54 -22.28
C VAL A 18 5.82 32.86 -23.78
N GLU A 19 5.79 34.13 -24.18
CA GLU A 19 5.85 34.50 -25.60
C GLU A 19 7.20 34.18 -26.24
N ALA A 20 8.31 34.40 -25.51
CA ALA A 20 9.65 34.03 -25.99
C ALA A 20 9.79 32.51 -26.21
N PHE A 21 9.23 31.70 -25.32
CA PHE A 21 9.28 30.23 -25.42
C PHE A 21 8.42 29.68 -26.57
N VAL A 22 7.24 30.28 -26.82
CA VAL A 22 6.38 29.91 -27.96
C VAL A 22 7.02 30.30 -29.30
N ALA A 23 7.81 31.38 -29.35
CA ALA A 23 8.58 31.77 -30.53
C ALA A 23 9.75 30.81 -30.84
N THR A 24 10.41 30.27 -29.82
CA THR A 24 11.50 29.28 -29.98
C THR A 24 10.99 27.91 -30.46
N LEU A 25 9.78 27.51 -30.04
CA LEU A 25 9.17 26.25 -30.50
C LEU A 25 8.68 26.30 -31.96
N ARG A 26 8.40 27.49 -32.50
CA ARG A 26 7.98 27.64 -33.92
C ARG A 26 9.13 27.67 -34.92
N THR A 27 10.37 27.80 -34.47
CA THR A 27 11.57 27.91 -35.34
C THR A 27 12.34 26.60 -35.50
N SER A 28 11.92 25.52 -34.83
CA SER A 28 12.67 24.24 -34.80
C SER A 28 12.19 23.17 -35.80
N SER A 29 11.29 23.52 -36.71
CA SER A 29 10.80 22.59 -37.75
C SER A 29 11.22 23.09 -39.12
N VAL A 30 12.15 22.35 -39.74
CA VAL A 30 12.63 22.38 -41.14
C VAL A 30 14.14 22.62 -41.19
N THR A 31 14.90 21.52 -41.15
CA THR A 31 16.22 21.46 -41.75
C THR A 31 16.27 20.23 -42.65
N ARG A 32 16.17 20.48 -43.96
CA ARG A 32 16.43 19.53 -45.04
C ARG A 32 17.85 18.97 -44.88
N ILE A 33 17.99 17.65 -44.85
CA ILE A 33 19.26 17.00 -45.14
C ILE A 33 19.25 16.66 -46.62
N HIS A 34 20.01 17.45 -47.39
CA HIS A 34 20.53 17.06 -48.70
C HIS A 34 21.76 16.18 -48.47
N SER A 35 21.76 14.97 -49.01
CA SER A 35 22.99 14.24 -49.31
C SER A 35 22.84 13.59 -50.68
N THR A 36 23.52 14.17 -51.66
CA THR A 36 23.91 13.50 -52.90
C THR A 36 25.38 13.12 -52.77
N VAL A 37 25.72 11.87 -53.07
CA VAL A 37 26.87 11.42 -53.89
C VAL A 37 26.86 9.88 -53.87
N ASP A 38 26.58 9.32 -55.05
CA ASP A 38 27.03 8.09 -55.70
C ASP A 38 27.69 6.98 -54.86
N ASP A 39 27.07 5.80 -54.85
CA ASP A 39 27.79 4.53 -55.02
C ASP A 39 26.82 3.40 -55.46
N ASP A 40 26.93 3.02 -56.73
CA ASP A 40 26.27 1.87 -57.35
C ASP A 40 26.78 0.56 -56.72
N ASN A 41 26.07 -0.03 -55.73
CA ASN A 41 26.04 -1.52 -55.54
C ASN A 41 25.22 -2.14 -54.37
N ASN A 42 24.33 -1.46 -53.65
CA ASN A 42 23.75 -2.09 -52.45
C ASN A 42 22.23 -2.25 -52.50
N LEU A 43 21.77 -3.52 -52.49
CA LEU A 43 20.45 -3.90 -51.98
C LEU A 43 20.16 -3.06 -50.73
N SER A 44 19.02 -2.36 -50.76
CA SER A 44 18.60 -1.42 -49.73
C SER A 44 18.83 -2.04 -48.35
N GLU A 45 19.52 -1.30 -47.47
CA GLU A 45 19.77 -1.71 -46.08
C GLU A 45 18.47 -2.11 -45.35
N ALA A 46 17.34 -1.56 -45.79
CA ALA A 46 16.01 -1.94 -45.33
C ALA A 46 15.60 -3.37 -45.72
N GLU A 47 16.00 -3.86 -46.90
CA GLU A 47 15.76 -5.25 -47.33
C GLU A 47 16.59 -6.25 -46.53
N ARG A 48 17.85 -5.92 -46.22
CA ARG A 48 18.68 -6.72 -45.30
C ARG A 48 18.08 -6.78 -43.90
N MET A 49 17.58 -5.65 -43.38
CA MET A 49 16.91 -5.63 -42.08
C MET A 49 15.60 -6.43 -42.09
N LYS A 50 14.84 -6.40 -43.19
CA LYS A 50 13.60 -7.17 -43.35
C LYS A 50 13.86 -8.68 -43.38
N GLN A 51 14.91 -9.12 -44.08
CA GLN A 51 15.34 -10.53 -44.08
C GLN A 51 15.78 -10.98 -42.68
N LYS A 52 16.59 -10.18 -41.98
CA LYS A 52 17.04 -10.50 -40.62
C LYS A 52 15.90 -10.57 -39.60
N ALA A 53 14.89 -9.71 -39.74
CA ALA A 53 13.68 -9.75 -38.92
C ALA A 53 12.83 -11.00 -39.20
N GLN A 54 12.83 -11.50 -40.44
CA GLN A 54 12.11 -12.70 -40.83
C GLN A 54 12.78 -13.97 -40.31
N GLU A 55 14.11 -14.06 -40.41
CA GLU A 55 14.91 -15.13 -39.82
C GLU A 55 14.73 -15.21 -38.29
N LEU A 56 14.72 -14.06 -37.60
CA LEU A 56 14.46 -13.99 -36.16
C LEU A 56 13.08 -14.52 -35.78
N ARG A 57 12.05 -14.23 -36.59
CA ARG A 57 10.69 -14.74 -36.36
C ARG A 57 10.61 -16.25 -36.55
N GLU A 58 11.33 -16.80 -37.51
CA GLU A 58 11.42 -18.25 -37.71
C GLU A 58 12.20 -18.96 -36.60
N GLN A 59 13.28 -18.34 -36.10
CA GLN A 59 13.98 -18.85 -34.91
C GLN A 59 13.09 -18.86 -33.67
N ILE A 60 12.29 -17.81 -33.44
CA ILE A 60 11.34 -17.76 -32.32
C ILE A 60 10.29 -18.87 -32.46
N ARG A 61 9.70 -19.05 -33.64
CA ARG A 61 8.72 -20.10 -33.90
C ARG A 61 9.29 -21.51 -33.66
N SER A 62 10.51 -21.76 -34.11
CA SER A 62 11.25 -23.02 -33.87
C SER A 62 11.53 -23.27 -32.38
N MET A 63 11.88 -22.24 -31.62
CA MET A 63 12.07 -22.35 -30.17
C MET A 63 10.76 -22.60 -29.42
N GLU A 64 9.66 -21.95 -29.84
CA GLU A 64 8.33 -22.16 -29.26
C GLU A 64 7.82 -23.59 -29.48
N GLU A 65 8.07 -24.18 -30.64
CA GLU A 65 7.65 -25.55 -30.96
C GLU A 65 8.43 -26.59 -30.14
N LYS A 66 9.74 -26.36 -29.92
CA LYS A 66 10.57 -27.18 -29.00
C LYS A 66 10.09 -27.06 -27.54
N LEU A 67 9.76 -25.86 -27.09
CA LEU A 67 9.21 -25.64 -25.74
C LEU A 67 7.82 -26.25 -25.55
N GLY A 68 6.99 -26.27 -26.60
CA GLY A 68 5.66 -26.87 -26.59
C GLY A 68 5.67 -28.40 -26.45
N THR A 69 6.70 -29.06 -26.99
CA THR A 69 6.87 -30.52 -26.91
C THR A 69 7.46 -30.98 -25.57
N ASP A 70 8.37 -30.21 -24.98
CA ASP A 70 8.93 -30.49 -23.65
C ASP A 70 7.89 -30.33 -22.51
N ARG A 71 6.92 -29.41 -22.66
CA ARG A 71 5.83 -29.23 -21.69
C ARG A 71 4.84 -30.39 -21.66
N ARG A 72 4.60 -31.06 -22.80
CA ARG A 72 3.64 -32.18 -22.87
C ARG A 72 4.17 -33.47 -22.25
N ARG A 73 5.49 -33.69 -22.20
CA ARG A 73 6.07 -34.93 -21.63
C ARG A 73 6.20 -34.93 -20.10
N LYS A 74 6.08 -33.78 -19.43
CA LYS A 74 6.20 -33.68 -17.96
C LYS A 74 4.88 -33.72 -17.20
N HIS A 75 3.73 -33.77 -17.88
CA HIS A 75 2.43 -33.54 -17.25
C HIS A 75 1.62 -34.79 -16.87
N ASP A 76 2.15 -36.00 -17.12
CA ASP A 76 1.44 -37.27 -16.86
C ASP A 76 1.96 -38.04 -15.63
N SER A 77 2.44 -37.32 -14.61
CA SER A 77 2.61 -37.91 -13.27
C SER A 77 1.52 -37.37 -12.35
N PRO A 78 0.60 -38.19 -11.82
CA PRO A 78 -0.32 -37.73 -10.79
C PRO A 78 0.47 -37.60 -9.48
N GLN A 79 1.21 -36.50 -9.34
CA GLN A 79 1.63 -36.04 -8.02
C GLN A 79 0.40 -35.43 -7.37
N THR A 80 -0.06 -36.06 -6.31
CA THR A 80 -1.00 -35.48 -5.36
C THR A 80 -0.27 -34.31 -4.69
N GLU A 81 -0.29 -33.13 -5.32
CA GLU A 81 0.15 -31.89 -4.68
C GLU A 81 -0.82 -31.60 -3.54
N THR A 82 -0.45 -32.00 -2.33
CA THR A 82 -1.01 -31.39 -1.13
C THR A 82 -0.65 -29.91 -1.19
N THR A 83 -1.57 -29.07 -1.64
CA THR A 83 -1.48 -27.61 -1.54
C THR A 83 -1.29 -27.27 -0.08
N LYS A 84 -0.04 -27.00 0.31
CA LYS A 84 0.25 -26.61 1.68
C LYS A 84 -0.37 -25.24 1.93
N GLU A 85 -1.07 -25.12 3.05
CA GLU A 85 -1.69 -23.86 3.46
C GLU A 85 -0.62 -22.77 3.65
N PRO A 86 -0.93 -21.50 3.29
CA PRO A 86 -0.05 -20.37 3.52
C PRO A 86 0.20 -20.19 5.03
N THR A 87 1.36 -19.64 5.40
CA THR A 87 1.74 -19.46 6.81
C THR A 87 2.53 -18.17 7.02
N LEU A 88 2.35 -17.54 8.18
CA LEU A 88 3.15 -16.39 8.62
C LEU A 88 4.39 -16.78 9.44
N ARG A 89 4.65 -18.09 9.64
CA ARG A 89 5.77 -18.55 10.46
C ARG A 89 7.12 -18.15 9.84
N LYS A 90 7.98 -17.47 10.61
CA LYS A 90 9.27 -16.92 10.15
C LYS A 90 9.13 -15.95 8.98
N LYS A 91 7.96 -15.31 8.87
CA LYS A 91 7.67 -14.27 7.88
C LYS A 91 7.75 -12.91 8.53
N ARG A 92 7.99 -11.89 7.71
CA ARG A 92 7.96 -10.49 8.13
C ARG A 92 6.75 -9.78 7.52
N VAL A 93 5.92 -9.20 8.36
CA VAL A 93 4.70 -8.46 7.95
C VAL A 93 4.86 -6.98 8.30
N LEU A 94 4.75 -6.13 7.28
CA LEU A 94 4.73 -4.69 7.43
C LEU A 94 3.29 -4.19 7.61
N VAL A 95 3.05 -3.38 8.63
CA VAL A 95 1.77 -2.69 8.84
C VAL A 95 1.95 -1.20 8.57
N ALA A 96 1.43 -0.72 7.45
CA ALA A 96 1.41 0.69 7.11
C ALA A 96 0.24 1.39 7.81
N GLY A 97 0.50 2.52 8.47
CA GLY A 97 -0.51 3.17 9.31
C GLY A 97 -0.66 2.49 10.68
N ALA A 98 0.41 1.89 11.21
CA ALA A 98 0.40 1.12 12.45
C ALA A 98 -0.02 1.94 13.68
N ASN A 99 0.13 3.26 13.67
CA ASN A 99 -0.33 4.12 14.76
C ASN A 99 -1.81 4.54 14.63
N GLY A 100 -2.51 4.10 13.58
CA GLY A 100 -3.94 4.33 13.38
C GLY A 100 -4.79 3.46 14.31
N ARG A 101 -6.11 3.74 14.39
CA ARG A 101 -7.03 2.95 15.22
C ARG A 101 -7.05 1.47 14.85
N LEU A 102 -7.08 1.15 13.55
CA LEU A 102 -7.05 -0.22 13.08
C LEU A 102 -5.64 -0.81 13.06
N GLY A 103 -4.66 -0.07 12.52
CA GLY A 103 -3.29 -0.60 12.34
C GLY A 103 -2.62 -1.02 13.65
N SER A 104 -2.92 -0.33 14.76
CA SER A 104 -2.40 -0.70 16.08
C SER A 104 -3.03 -2.01 16.59
N MET A 105 -4.33 -2.21 16.37
CA MET A 105 -5.01 -3.47 16.66
C MET A 105 -4.54 -4.61 15.77
N VAL A 106 -4.19 -4.35 14.50
CA VAL A 106 -3.57 -5.34 13.60
C VAL A 106 -2.21 -5.79 14.16
N CYS A 107 -1.37 -4.84 14.61
CA CYS A 107 -0.11 -5.17 15.25
C CYS A 107 -0.32 -6.02 16.52
N ARG A 108 -1.25 -5.60 17.40
CA ARG A 108 -1.65 -6.36 18.60
C ARG A 108 -2.06 -7.79 18.25
N TYR A 109 -2.94 -7.95 17.26
CA TYR A 109 -3.44 -9.26 16.85
C TYR A 109 -2.32 -10.14 16.30
N LEU A 110 -1.48 -9.63 15.39
CA LEU A 110 -0.32 -10.37 14.85
C LEU A 110 0.60 -10.87 15.97
N LEU A 111 0.98 -9.99 16.90
CA LEU A 111 1.90 -10.32 17.98
C LEU A 111 1.35 -11.37 18.95
N ARG A 112 0.03 -11.36 19.21
CA ARG A 112 -0.62 -12.30 20.13
C ARG A 112 -0.92 -13.66 19.50
N THR A 113 -1.22 -13.69 18.20
CA THR A 113 -1.68 -14.91 17.50
C THR A 113 -0.60 -15.58 16.66
N HIS A 114 0.44 -14.84 16.26
CA HIS A 114 1.51 -15.31 15.40
C HIS A 114 2.90 -15.02 16.03
N PRO A 115 3.29 -15.77 17.09
CA PRO A 115 4.52 -15.54 17.85
C PRO A 115 5.82 -15.75 17.07
N ASP A 116 5.76 -16.43 15.92
CA ASP A 116 6.94 -16.67 15.07
C ASP A 116 7.05 -15.64 13.91
N THR A 117 6.21 -14.61 13.90
CA THR A 117 6.16 -13.59 12.84
C THR A 117 6.80 -12.28 13.31
N GLU A 118 7.69 -11.72 12.50
CA GLU A 118 8.23 -10.38 12.72
C GLU A 118 7.24 -9.32 12.23
N VAL A 119 6.88 -8.36 13.08
CA VAL A 119 5.94 -7.28 12.75
C VAL A 119 6.70 -5.98 12.60
N VAL A 120 6.71 -5.41 11.41
CA VAL A 120 7.27 -4.07 11.15
C VAL A 120 6.13 -3.05 11.20
N ALA A 121 6.14 -2.18 12.19
CA ALA A 121 5.14 -1.13 12.35
C ALA A 121 5.67 0.18 11.75
N ALA A 122 5.13 0.57 10.58
CA ALA A 122 5.46 1.85 9.95
C ALA A 122 4.61 2.98 10.53
N VAL A 123 5.28 3.95 11.14
CA VAL A 123 4.67 5.13 11.76
C VAL A 123 5.26 6.42 11.18
N HIS A 124 4.50 7.49 11.17
CA HIS A 124 4.93 8.75 10.56
C HIS A 124 5.97 9.52 11.40
N VAL A 125 5.90 9.43 12.73
CA VAL A 125 6.84 10.11 13.66
C VAL A 125 7.15 9.21 14.86
N ILE A 126 8.43 9.04 15.16
CA ILE A 126 8.92 8.42 16.40
C ILE A 126 9.53 9.52 17.29
N GLY A 127 8.95 9.75 18.49
CA GLY A 127 9.53 10.63 19.53
C GLY A 127 8.74 11.90 19.91
N GLU A 128 9.32 12.69 20.81
CA GLU A 128 8.72 13.87 21.49
C GLU A 128 8.53 15.09 20.58
N ASN A 129 9.19 15.15 19.42
CA ASN A 129 9.12 16.26 18.47
C ASN A 129 7.88 16.22 17.54
N SER A 130 6.90 15.38 17.85
CA SER A 130 5.62 15.41 17.14
C SER A 130 4.80 16.63 17.61
N PRO A 131 4.30 17.49 16.69
CA PRO A 131 3.45 18.63 17.06
C PRO A 131 2.13 18.21 17.70
N THR A 132 1.74 16.94 17.55
CA THR A 132 0.79 16.28 18.44
C THR A 132 1.59 15.46 19.43
N ALA A 133 1.45 15.67 20.75
CA ALA A 133 2.19 14.98 21.81
C ALA A 133 1.96 13.45 21.90
N ARG A 134 1.58 12.78 20.80
CA ARG A 134 1.11 11.40 20.73
C ARG A 134 1.99 10.43 19.95
N GLY A 135 3.08 10.85 19.28
CA GLY A 135 4.08 9.96 18.66
C GLY A 135 3.52 8.63 18.14
N TYR A 136 3.99 7.51 18.70
CA TYR A 136 3.45 6.15 18.52
C TYR A 136 2.63 5.65 19.74
N ALA A 137 2.13 6.57 20.57
CA ALA A 137 1.51 6.27 21.87
C ALA A 137 0.27 5.36 21.77
N ARG A 138 -0.49 5.46 20.66
CA ARG A 138 -1.62 4.54 20.44
C ARG A 138 -1.11 3.13 20.19
N LEU A 139 -0.13 2.98 19.30
CA LEU A 139 0.48 1.69 19.05
C LEU A 139 1.03 1.08 20.34
N SER A 140 1.80 1.84 21.14
CA SER A 140 2.36 1.34 22.41
C SER A 140 1.29 0.97 23.43
N TYR A 141 0.18 1.71 23.46
CA TYR A 141 -0.96 1.37 24.31
C TYR A 141 -1.57 0.02 23.89
N GLU A 142 -1.97 -0.10 22.63
CA GLU A 142 -2.69 -1.28 22.13
C GLU A 142 -1.87 -2.58 22.16
N VAL A 143 -0.56 -2.51 21.90
CA VAL A 143 0.28 -3.72 21.87
C VAL A 143 0.79 -4.14 23.25
N GLY A 144 0.88 -3.21 24.20
CA GLY A 144 1.54 -3.44 25.49
C GLY A 144 0.78 -2.87 26.68
N ALA A 145 0.64 -1.54 26.75
CA ALA A 145 0.19 -0.90 27.99
C ALA A 145 -1.30 -1.09 28.32
N GLU A 146 -2.15 -1.51 27.37
CA GLU A 146 -3.57 -1.77 27.60
C GLU A 146 -3.79 -2.80 28.72
N ASP A 147 -2.97 -3.85 28.73
CA ASP A 147 -3.06 -4.98 29.67
C ASP A 147 -1.92 -4.96 30.71
N GLY A 148 -1.14 -3.87 30.74
CA GLY A 148 -0.07 -3.68 31.71
C GLY A 148 -0.58 -3.35 33.11
N VAL A 149 0.20 -3.67 34.14
CA VAL A 149 -0.12 -3.29 35.52
C VAL A 149 0.28 -1.84 35.73
N GLY A 150 -0.65 -1.01 36.18
CA GLY A 150 -0.42 0.43 36.23
C GLY A 150 -1.35 1.19 37.15
N LYS A 151 -0.97 2.45 37.44
CA LYS A 151 -1.81 3.41 38.15
C LYS A 151 -2.30 4.45 37.16
N ILE A 152 -3.63 4.55 37.02
CA ILE A 152 -4.28 5.68 36.36
C ILE A 152 -4.68 6.65 37.46
N GLY A 153 -4.00 7.79 37.56
CA GLY A 153 -4.42 8.82 38.50
C GLY A 153 -5.63 9.61 37.99
N ALA A 154 -6.29 10.32 38.91
CA ALA A 154 -7.56 10.97 38.62
C ALA A 154 -7.42 12.07 37.55
N ALA A 155 -8.30 12.07 36.55
CA ALA A 155 -8.24 13.00 35.41
C ALA A 155 -8.33 14.49 35.79
N TRP A 156 -8.91 14.79 36.97
CA TRP A 156 -9.07 16.13 37.53
C TRP A 156 -7.96 16.51 38.53
N SER A 157 -7.06 15.58 38.89
CA SER A 157 -5.92 15.89 39.76
C SER A 157 -4.80 16.52 38.94
N SER A 158 -4.33 17.69 39.38
CA SER A 158 -3.15 18.33 38.81
C SER A 158 -1.84 17.58 39.13
N GLU A 159 -1.84 16.77 40.18
CA GLU A 159 -0.65 16.06 40.69
C GLU A 159 -0.59 14.61 40.21
N GLU A 160 -1.74 13.96 40.02
CA GLU A 160 -1.84 12.55 39.62
C GLU A 160 -2.29 12.35 38.18
N ARG A 161 -2.18 13.37 37.31
CA ARG A 161 -2.72 13.28 35.94
C ARG A 161 -2.00 12.26 35.04
N THR A 162 -0.87 11.74 35.48
CA THR A 162 -0.02 10.83 34.72
C THR A 162 -0.47 9.39 34.97
N ALA A 163 -0.83 8.69 33.90
CA ALA A 163 -0.99 7.24 33.94
C ALA A 163 0.37 6.58 33.73
N THR A 164 0.69 5.59 34.55
CA THR A 164 1.92 4.78 34.44
C THR A 164 1.52 3.32 34.32
N PHE A 165 2.11 2.62 33.36
CA PHE A 165 1.87 1.20 33.11
C PHE A 165 3.23 0.52 32.96
N GLU A 166 3.42 -0.59 33.64
CA GLU A 166 4.62 -1.40 33.61
C GLU A 166 4.33 -2.75 32.96
N TYR A 167 5.37 -3.33 32.37
CA TYR A 167 5.29 -4.68 31.83
C TYR A 167 5.08 -5.68 32.96
N ASP A 168 4.01 -6.48 32.86
CA ASP A 168 3.74 -7.58 33.78
C ASP A 168 4.16 -8.92 33.14
N PRO A 169 5.23 -9.57 33.64
CA PRO A 169 5.67 -10.86 33.12
C PRO A 169 4.62 -11.97 33.24
N GLN A 170 3.62 -11.87 34.12
CA GLN A 170 2.60 -12.93 34.24
C GLN A 170 1.50 -12.79 33.19
N GLY A 171 0.98 -11.57 32.97
CA GLY A 171 -0.05 -11.31 31.96
C GLY A 171 0.46 -11.12 30.53
N MET A 172 1.73 -10.71 30.36
CA MET A 172 2.26 -10.22 29.07
C MET A 172 3.40 -11.07 28.47
N ASP A 173 3.75 -12.22 29.07
CA ASP A 173 4.79 -13.13 28.55
C ASP A 173 4.50 -13.57 27.09
N GLY A 174 3.22 -13.71 26.74
CA GLY A 174 2.77 -14.12 25.42
C GLY A 174 2.62 -13.01 24.39
N TYR A 175 3.05 -11.78 24.66
CA TYR A 175 2.80 -10.64 23.75
C TYR A 175 3.84 -10.51 22.66
N ASN A 176 4.93 -11.27 22.73
CA ASN A 176 5.97 -11.33 21.70
C ASN A 176 6.50 -9.95 21.25
N LEU A 177 6.57 -8.98 22.17
CA LEU A 177 6.94 -7.59 21.87
C LEU A 177 8.35 -7.49 21.24
N GLN A 178 9.23 -8.47 21.49
CA GLN A 178 10.53 -8.60 20.85
C GLN A 178 10.46 -8.76 19.33
N ASN A 179 9.33 -9.20 18.79
CA ASN A 179 9.10 -9.34 17.35
C ASN A 179 8.56 -8.06 16.71
N LEU A 180 8.23 -7.04 17.51
CA LEU A 180 7.74 -5.75 17.01
C LEU A 180 8.92 -4.82 16.73
N ARG A 181 9.05 -4.41 15.47
CA ARG A 181 10.01 -3.40 15.03
C ARG A 181 9.28 -2.12 14.62
N LEU A 182 9.52 -1.03 15.34
CA LEU A 182 8.99 0.28 14.99
C LEU A 182 9.94 0.97 13.99
N VAL A 183 9.38 1.50 12.91
CA VAL A 183 10.14 2.21 11.88
C VAL A 183 9.42 3.49 11.51
N GLU A 184 10.15 4.61 11.50
CA GLU A 184 9.64 5.87 10.98
C GLU A 184 9.65 5.80 9.45
N CYS A 185 8.51 6.10 8.82
CA CYS A 185 8.37 6.06 7.37
C CYS A 185 7.44 7.19 6.90
N GLU A 186 7.97 8.05 6.05
CA GLU A 186 7.18 8.96 5.22
C GLU A 186 6.69 8.18 3.99
N LEU A 187 5.38 7.91 3.91
CA LEU A 187 4.79 7.11 2.83
C LEU A 187 4.86 7.82 1.47
N LEU A 188 4.98 9.16 1.48
CA LEU A 188 5.16 9.96 0.28
C LEU A 188 6.63 9.99 -0.19
N ASP A 189 7.56 9.42 0.57
CA ASP A 189 8.96 9.26 0.17
C ASP A 189 9.20 7.83 -0.35
N PRO A 190 9.36 7.64 -1.68
CA PRO A 190 9.53 6.32 -2.27
C PRO A 190 10.79 5.59 -1.77
N VAL A 191 11.84 6.32 -1.38
CA VAL A 191 13.09 5.71 -0.88
C VAL A 191 12.88 5.10 0.50
N GLN A 192 12.12 5.79 1.35
CA GLN A 192 11.74 5.25 2.66
C GLN A 192 10.81 4.05 2.53
N CYS A 193 9.83 4.11 1.62
CA CYS A 193 8.97 2.96 1.27
C CYS A 193 9.80 1.76 0.79
N GLN A 194 10.80 1.97 -0.07
CA GLN A 194 11.69 0.91 -0.52
C GLN A 194 12.50 0.29 0.64
N THR A 195 13.02 1.14 1.53
CA THR A 195 13.83 0.71 2.67
C THR A 195 13.01 -0.08 3.68
N VAL A 196 11.81 0.37 4.04
CA VAL A 196 10.98 -0.29 5.06
C VAL A 196 10.42 -1.63 4.59
N VAL A 197 10.19 -1.78 3.30
CA VAL A 197 9.67 -3.03 2.70
C VAL A 197 10.78 -4.07 2.50
N GLU A 198 12.05 -3.70 2.62
CA GLU A 198 13.15 -4.64 2.41
C GLU A 198 13.07 -5.86 3.34
N GLY A 199 12.98 -7.04 2.73
CA GLY A 199 12.84 -8.31 3.43
C GLY A 199 11.46 -8.57 4.04
N CYS A 200 10.46 -7.72 3.79
CA CYS A 200 9.08 -8.01 4.15
C CYS A 200 8.46 -9.01 3.17
N ASP A 201 7.73 -9.98 3.70
CA ASP A 201 6.93 -10.88 2.89
C ASP A 201 5.61 -10.20 2.53
N SER A 202 4.89 -9.66 3.52
CA SER A 202 3.56 -9.10 3.29
C SER A 202 3.42 -7.69 3.82
N VAL A 203 2.49 -6.95 3.25
CA VAL A 203 2.11 -5.61 3.70
C VAL A 203 0.61 -5.58 3.97
N ILE A 204 0.23 -5.11 5.16
CA ILE A 204 -1.14 -4.72 5.48
C ILE A 204 -1.21 -3.20 5.43
N TRP A 205 -2.02 -2.68 4.51
CA TRP A 205 -2.20 -1.25 4.29
C TRP A 205 -3.41 -0.72 5.06
N CYS A 206 -3.15 -0.09 6.20
CA CYS A 206 -4.14 0.63 7.01
C CYS A 206 -3.93 2.16 6.99
N ALA A 207 -3.03 2.64 6.12
CA ALA A 207 -2.66 4.05 6.08
C ALA A 207 -3.76 4.91 5.46
N THR A 208 -3.88 6.13 5.97
CA THR A 208 -4.84 7.12 5.50
C THR A 208 -4.43 8.52 5.94
N ASP A 209 -4.76 9.51 5.12
CA ASP A 209 -4.45 10.92 5.35
C ASP A 209 -5.70 11.73 5.77
N PHE A 210 -6.37 11.29 6.84
CA PHE A 210 -7.52 12.00 7.40
C PHE A 210 -7.18 13.40 7.93
N ASN A 211 -5.94 13.63 8.38
CA ASN A 211 -5.54 14.87 9.05
C ASN A 211 -4.71 15.83 8.18
N GLY A 212 -4.52 15.54 6.89
CA GLY A 212 -3.79 16.41 5.98
C GLY A 212 -2.35 16.60 6.43
N ASN A 213 -1.62 15.50 6.56
CA ASN A 213 -0.20 15.51 6.91
C ASN A 213 0.53 16.44 5.94
N ALA A 214 1.12 17.51 6.48
CA ALA A 214 2.08 18.28 5.73
C ALA A 214 3.31 17.38 5.55
N PRO A 215 3.72 17.03 4.32
CA PRO A 215 4.91 16.23 4.11
C PRO A 215 6.09 16.94 4.78
N ARG A 216 6.95 16.21 5.49
CA ARG A 216 8.24 16.76 5.90
C ARG A 216 8.99 17.12 4.62
N ALA A 217 9.44 18.36 4.53
CA ALA A 217 10.01 18.94 3.32
C ALA A 217 10.97 17.96 2.63
N VAL A 218 10.56 17.47 1.45
CA VAL A 218 11.36 16.57 0.63
C VAL A 218 12.57 17.35 0.10
N ALA A 219 13.77 16.86 0.36
CA ALA A 219 15.04 17.50 -0.03
C ALA A 219 15.33 17.46 -1.55
N SER A 220 14.36 17.13 -2.40
CA SER A 220 14.52 17.09 -3.86
C SER A 220 13.48 17.98 -4.54
N LEU A 221 13.94 19.13 -5.05
CA LEU A 221 13.17 20.04 -5.91
C LEU A 221 12.86 19.36 -7.24
N ASN A 222 11.75 18.62 -7.31
CA ASN A 222 11.17 18.21 -8.57
C ASN A 222 10.08 19.21 -8.96
N PHE A 223 10.30 19.96 -10.05
CA PHE A 223 9.41 21.04 -10.51
C PHE A 223 7.98 20.58 -10.85
N ALA A 224 7.76 19.27 -11.06
CA ALA A 224 6.41 18.71 -11.21
C ALA A 224 5.57 18.81 -9.92
N PHE A 225 6.22 18.86 -8.73
CA PHE A 225 5.53 19.04 -7.44
C PHE A 225 5.05 20.48 -7.23
N LEU A 226 5.75 21.47 -7.79
CA LEU A 226 5.48 22.89 -7.50
C LEU A 226 4.15 23.36 -8.11
N PHE A 227 3.78 22.87 -9.30
CA PHE A 227 2.50 23.22 -9.93
C PHE A 227 1.29 22.50 -9.32
N ARG A 228 1.49 21.35 -8.65
CA ARG A 228 0.43 20.64 -7.93
C ARG A 228 0.24 21.12 -6.48
N ALA A 229 1.23 21.84 -5.92
CA ALA A 229 1.28 22.31 -4.53
C ALA A 229 0.54 23.64 -4.25
N ILE A 230 0.15 24.40 -5.27
CA ILE A 230 -0.32 25.80 -5.13
C ILE A 230 -1.78 25.91 -4.60
N SER A 231 -2.53 24.81 -4.50
CA SER A 231 -3.87 24.76 -3.90
C SER A 231 -3.93 23.69 -2.82
N ARG A 232 -3.60 24.02 -1.56
CA ARG A 232 -3.49 23.10 -0.38
C ARG A 232 -3.88 21.62 -0.68
N PRO A 233 -2.93 20.78 -1.15
CA PRO A 233 -3.23 19.53 -1.86
C PRO A 233 -2.79 18.27 -1.11
N THR A 234 -2.77 18.27 0.23
CA THR A 234 -2.16 17.17 0.99
C THR A 234 -3.10 15.99 1.21
N LYS A 235 -4.35 16.25 1.60
CA LYS A 235 -5.34 15.21 1.95
C LYS A 235 -5.59 14.23 0.80
N GLY A 236 -5.41 12.93 1.03
CA GLY A 236 -5.71 11.90 0.02
C GLY A 236 -4.51 11.43 -0.79
N ARG A 237 -3.33 12.06 -0.65
CA ARG A 237 -2.13 11.66 -1.39
C ARG A 237 -1.60 10.31 -0.93
N VAL A 238 -1.70 10.00 0.37
CA VAL A 238 -1.23 8.73 0.91
C VAL A 238 -2.00 7.56 0.28
N GLU A 239 -3.30 7.71 0.08
CA GLU A 239 -4.18 6.70 -0.50
C GLU A 239 -3.85 6.34 -1.95
N VAL A 240 -3.18 7.23 -2.69
CA VAL A 240 -2.82 7.06 -4.09
C VAL A 240 -1.31 6.94 -4.25
N GLU A 241 -0.58 8.04 -4.05
CA GLU A 241 0.88 8.11 -4.23
C GLU A 241 1.61 7.29 -3.18
N GLY A 242 1.18 7.34 -1.92
CA GLY A 242 1.76 6.51 -0.86
C GLY A 242 1.55 5.02 -1.11
N LEU A 243 0.37 4.66 -1.62
CA LEU A 243 0.02 3.30 -2.01
C LEU A 243 0.87 2.82 -3.20
N GLU A 244 1.01 3.63 -4.25
CA GLU A 244 1.86 3.35 -5.41
C GLU A 244 3.33 3.16 -5.00
N ASN A 245 3.86 4.04 -4.15
CA ASN A 245 5.22 3.93 -3.61
C ASN A 245 5.44 2.61 -2.88
N MET A 246 4.48 2.22 -2.03
CA MET A 246 4.55 0.99 -1.24
C MET A 246 4.43 -0.28 -2.10
N LEU A 247 3.49 -0.29 -3.06
CA LEU A 247 3.33 -1.40 -4.00
C LEU A 247 4.53 -1.54 -4.93
N GLY A 248 5.08 -0.42 -5.42
CA GLY A 248 6.31 -0.39 -6.20
C GLY A 248 7.50 -0.96 -5.44
N ALA A 249 7.70 -0.50 -4.20
CA ALA A 249 8.71 -1.02 -3.29
C ALA A 249 8.57 -2.53 -3.06
N LEU A 250 7.36 -3.01 -2.77
CA LEU A 250 7.09 -4.43 -2.54
C LEU A 250 7.34 -5.28 -3.77
N LYS A 251 6.92 -4.81 -4.95
CA LYS A 251 7.18 -5.50 -6.22
C LYS A 251 8.68 -5.66 -6.46
N VAL A 252 9.47 -4.61 -6.27
CA VAL A 252 10.92 -4.67 -6.43
C VAL A 252 11.55 -5.62 -5.42
N ALA A 253 11.20 -5.50 -4.13
CA ALA A 253 11.72 -6.36 -3.08
C ALA A 253 11.43 -7.85 -3.34
N ARG A 254 10.22 -8.16 -3.82
CA ARG A 254 9.81 -9.53 -4.18
C ARG A 254 10.57 -10.07 -5.38
N GLN A 255 10.75 -9.26 -6.43
CA GLN A 255 11.53 -9.65 -7.61
C GLN A 255 13.01 -9.89 -7.25
N ASP A 256 13.58 -9.06 -6.38
CA ASP A 256 14.96 -9.23 -5.91
C ASP A 256 15.12 -10.45 -5.02
N ALA A 257 14.15 -10.73 -4.13
CA ALA A 257 14.12 -11.94 -3.33
C ALA A 257 14.06 -13.20 -4.21
N GLU A 258 13.20 -13.19 -5.23
CA GLU A 258 13.09 -14.29 -6.19
C GLU A 258 14.40 -14.48 -6.99
N ARG A 259 15.01 -13.39 -7.45
CA ARG A 259 16.31 -13.42 -8.14
C ARG A 259 17.39 -14.05 -7.25
N LYS A 260 17.45 -13.65 -5.97
CA LYS A 260 18.39 -14.23 -4.99
C LYS A 260 18.14 -15.73 -4.77
N ARG A 261 16.88 -16.16 -4.62
CA ARG A 261 16.53 -17.59 -4.48
C ARG A 261 16.99 -18.42 -5.68
N ARG A 262 16.79 -17.91 -6.91
CA ARG A 262 17.24 -18.58 -8.15
C ARG A 262 18.75 -18.75 -8.21
N LEU A 263 19.53 -17.79 -7.69
CA LEU A 263 20.99 -17.88 -7.65
C LEU A 263 21.50 -18.90 -6.62
N ILE A 264 20.77 -19.09 -5.52
CA ILE A 264 21.13 -20.03 -4.45
C ILE A 264 20.69 -21.46 -4.79
N GLY A 265 19.81 -21.64 -5.79
CA GLY A 265 19.27 -22.94 -6.17
C GLY A 265 18.20 -23.45 -5.19
N ASP A 266 17.61 -22.56 -4.40
CA ASP A 266 16.61 -22.92 -3.40
C ASP A 266 15.22 -23.00 -4.04
N SER A 267 14.77 -24.23 -4.29
CA SER A 267 13.43 -24.53 -4.81
C SER A 267 12.45 -24.78 -3.66
N CYS A 268 12.29 -23.82 -2.74
CA CYS A 268 11.24 -23.90 -1.73
C CYS A 268 9.85 -23.85 -2.39
N GLN A 269 8.99 -24.81 -2.04
CA GLN A 269 7.54 -24.73 -2.32
C GLN A 269 6.99 -23.49 -1.59
N ASN A 270 6.47 -22.52 -2.35
CA ASN A 270 6.01 -21.24 -1.82
C ASN A 270 4.67 -21.40 -1.10
N ASN A 271 4.71 -21.57 0.22
CA ASN A 271 3.57 -21.30 1.11
C ASN A 271 3.53 -19.81 1.47
N ASP A 272 3.80 -18.95 0.49
CA ASP A 272 3.93 -17.53 0.74
C ASP A 272 2.52 -16.95 1.00
N PRO A 273 2.36 -16.12 2.05
CA PRO A 273 1.11 -15.42 2.30
C PRO A 273 0.78 -14.44 1.16
N ILE A 274 -0.45 -13.93 1.15
CA ILE A 274 -0.84 -12.83 0.25
C ILE A 274 0.13 -11.67 0.47
N SER A 275 0.66 -11.13 -0.64
CA SER A 275 1.70 -10.11 -0.57
C SER A 275 1.16 -8.79 -0.05
N PHE A 276 -0.10 -8.46 -0.35
CA PHE A 276 -0.68 -7.16 -0.02
C PHE A 276 -2.15 -7.25 0.40
N VAL A 277 -2.47 -6.79 1.61
CA VAL A 277 -3.86 -6.63 2.06
C VAL A 277 -4.18 -5.15 2.16
N HIS A 278 -5.12 -4.67 1.34
CA HIS A 278 -5.57 -3.30 1.37
C HIS A 278 -6.84 -3.15 2.20
N VAL A 279 -6.78 -2.37 3.27
CA VAL A 279 -7.97 -1.99 4.02
C VAL A 279 -8.61 -0.76 3.39
N SER A 280 -9.75 -0.99 2.75
CA SER A 280 -10.64 0.01 2.17
C SER A 280 -11.92 0.15 2.99
N MET A 281 -12.91 0.85 2.44
CA MET A 281 -14.21 1.07 3.06
C MET A 281 -15.33 0.64 2.13
N ALA A 282 -16.37 0.04 2.72
CA ALA A 282 -17.59 -0.26 1.99
C ALA A 282 -18.31 1.04 1.57
N PRO A 283 -19.00 1.07 0.42
CA PRO A 283 -19.83 2.19 0.00
C PRO A 283 -20.85 2.58 1.08
N GLY A 284 -21.08 3.88 1.28
CA GLY A 284 -22.06 4.40 2.26
C GLY A 284 -21.64 4.36 3.73
N THR A 285 -20.43 3.90 4.05
CA THR A 285 -19.93 3.77 5.43
C THR A 285 -19.64 5.12 6.11
N TYR A 286 -19.12 6.07 5.35
CA TYR A 286 -18.92 7.44 5.83
C TYR A 286 -19.76 8.36 4.95
N SER A 287 -20.38 9.38 5.57
CA SER A 287 -20.93 10.51 4.84
C SER A 287 -19.88 11.04 3.88
N ASP A 288 -20.27 11.50 2.68
CA ASP A 288 -19.36 12.04 1.67
C ASP A 288 -18.45 13.11 2.26
N PHE A 289 -17.28 12.67 2.76
CA PHE A 289 -16.25 13.56 3.23
C PHE A 289 -15.54 14.05 1.98
N GLU A 290 -15.89 15.27 1.58
CA GLU A 290 -15.24 15.93 0.45
C GLU A 290 -13.80 16.27 0.82
N THR A 291 -12.88 15.69 0.07
CA THR A 291 -11.49 16.09 0.04
C THR A 291 -11.24 16.97 -1.19
N PRO A 292 -10.10 17.67 -1.27
CA PRO A 292 -9.72 18.39 -2.48
C PRO A 292 -9.64 17.52 -3.76
N PHE A 293 -9.57 16.19 -3.63
CA PHE A 293 -9.50 15.24 -4.75
C PHE A 293 -10.80 14.43 -4.96
N GLY A 294 -11.90 14.86 -4.34
CA GLY A 294 -13.20 14.20 -4.44
C GLY A 294 -13.65 13.54 -3.13
N SER A 295 -14.66 12.69 -3.18
CA SER A 295 -15.12 11.97 -2.00
C SER A 295 -14.03 11.02 -1.49
N PHE A 296 -13.89 10.90 -0.18
CA PHE A 296 -12.92 9.99 0.43
C PHE A 296 -13.10 8.54 -0.04
N TRP A 297 -14.36 8.13 -0.25
CA TRP A 297 -14.67 6.84 -0.90
C TRP A 297 -14.12 6.77 -2.33
N GLY A 298 -14.29 7.83 -3.14
CA GLY A 298 -13.75 7.88 -4.50
C GLY A 298 -12.24 7.71 -4.54
N ILE A 299 -11.51 8.28 -3.59
CA ILE A 299 -10.05 8.14 -3.48
C ILE A 299 -9.66 6.72 -3.06
N LYS A 300 -10.35 6.12 -2.09
CA LYS A 300 -10.12 4.73 -1.71
C LYS A 300 -10.40 3.78 -2.88
N SER A 301 -11.50 4.00 -3.61
CA SER A 301 -11.83 3.26 -4.84
C SER A 301 -10.78 3.42 -5.94
N LEU A 302 -10.14 4.59 -6.04
CA LEU A 302 -9.01 4.78 -6.94
C LEU A 302 -7.80 3.93 -6.51
N GLY A 303 -7.48 3.89 -5.23
CA GLY A 303 -6.44 2.99 -4.68
C GLY A 303 -6.74 1.51 -4.96
N GLU A 304 -8.00 1.09 -4.80
CA GLU A 304 -8.45 -0.26 -5.16
C GLU A 304 -8.26 -0.58 -6.64
N LYS A 305 -8.39 0.41 -7.52
CA LYS A 305 -8.15 0.25 -8.95
C LYS A 305 -6.65 0.09 -9.24
N ILE A 306 -5.80 0.93 -8.65
CA ILE A 306 -4.34 0.86 -8.82
C ILE A 306 -3.81 -0.53 -8.46
N ILE A 307 -4.26 -1.10 -7.34
CA ILE A 307 -3.85 -2.45 -6.91
C ILE A 307 -4.16 -3.50 -7.97
N ARG A 308 -5.37 -3.44 -8.55
CA ARG A 308 -5.85 -4.44 -9.52
C ARG A 308 -5.21 -4.26 -10.89
N ASP A 309 -5.14 -3.03 -11.37
CA ASP A 309 -4.80 -2.72 -12.75
C ASP A 309 -3.27 -2.59 -12.94
N ASP A 310 -2.57 -1.95 -12.00
CA ASP A 310 -1.16 -1.56 -12.18
C ASP A 310 -0.18 -2.55 -11.54
N PHE A 311 -0.63 -3.36 -10.56
CA PHE A 311 0.20 -4.31 -9.83
C PHE A 311 -0.28 -5.78 -9.89
N PRO A 312 -0.64 -6.33 -11.07
CA PRO A 312 -1.15 -7.70 -11.19
C PRO A 312 -0.12 -8.79 -10.83
N SER A 313 1.16 -8.44 -10.74
CA SER A 313 2.22 -9.36 -10.32
C SER A 313 2.24 -9.62 -8.80
N LEU A 314 1.54 -8.82 -8.00
CA LEU A 314 1.44 -9.01 -6.55
C LEU A 314 0.14 -9.72 -6.21
N THR A 315 0.22 -10.78 -5.39
CA THR A 315 -0.98 -11.35 -4.78
C THR A 315 -1.55 -10.33 -3.81
N SER A 316 -2.81 -9.94 -4.01
CA SER A 316 -3.45 -8.91 -3.20
C SER A 316 -4.89 -9.24 -2.87
N THR A 317 -5.39 -8.67 -1.77
CA THR A 317 -6.80 -8.74 -1.36
C THR A 317 -7.23 -7.36 -0.90
N ILE A 318 -8.44 -6.96 -1.28
CA ILE A 318 -9.04 -5.69 -0.87
C ILE A 318 -10.19 -5.99 0.09
N LEU A 319 -10.07 -5.50 1.32
CA LEU A 319 -11.12 -5.61 2.34
C LEU A 319 -11.85 -4.27 2.43
N GLN A 320 -13.10 -4.23 1.98
CA GLN A 320 -14.00 -3.10 2.16
C GLN A 320 -14.74 -3.25 3.51
N LEU A 321 -14.19 -2.62 4.55
CA LEU A 321 -14.78 -2.70 5.88
C LEU A 321 -16.06 -1.86 5.96
N CYS A 322 -17.10 -2.41 6.59
CA CYS A 322 -18.32 -1.69 6.92
C CYS A 322 -18.11 -0.69 8.08
N GLU A 323 -19.17 0.01 8.50
CA GLU A 323 -19.11 1.01 9.56
C GLU A 323 -18.58 0.41 10.85
N TYR A 324 -17.60 1.06 11.47
CA TYR A 324 -17.08 0.56 12.74
C TYR A 324 -18.14 0.66 13.82
N ASP A 325 -18.37 -0.44 14.52
CA ASP A 325 -19.12 -0.39 15.75
C ASP A 325 -18.23 0.19 16.86
N ASP A 326 -18.62 1.35 17.38
CA ASP A 326 -17.96 2.02 18.50
C ASP A 326 -18.56 1.60 19.86
N THR A 327 -19.58 0.75 19.86
CA THR A 327 -20.10 0.17 21.10
C THR A 327 -19.13 -0.89 21.65
N PHE A 328 -19.17 -1.13 22.96
CA PHE A 328 -18.39 -2.19 23.61
C PHE A 328 -18.97 -3.55 23.23
N VAL A 329 -18.61 -4.05 22.06
CA VAL A 329 -18.99 -5.39 21.59
C VAL A 329 -17.90 -6.39 21.94
N GLU A 330 -18.30 -7.62 22.23
CA GLU A 330 -17.39 -8.74 22.49
C GLU A 330 -16.40 -8.95 21.32
N GLU A 331 -15.18 -9.38 21.66
CA GLU A 331 -14.20 -9.81 20.66
C GLU A 331 -14.61 -11.15 20.04
N ASN A 332 -14.10 -11.43 18.83
CA ASN A 332 -14.22 -12.71 18.15
C ASN A 332 -15.61 -13.02 17.60
N MET A 333 -16.39 -12.00 17.23
CA MET A 333 -17.68 -12.21 16.57
C MET A 333 -17.52 -12.89 15.22
N GLU A 334 -18.53 -13.57 14.71
CA GLU A 334 -18.44 -14.23 13.40
C GLU A 334 -18.24 -13.22 12.27
N LEU A 335 -17.14 -13.36 11.51
CA LEU A 335 -16.84 -12.52 10.35
C LEU A 335 -17.61 -13.01 9.13
N GLN A 336 -18.29 -12.08 8.47
CA GLN A 336 -19.04 -12.33 7.25
C GLN A 336 -18.36 -11.63 6.08
N TYR A 337 -18.27 -12.35 4.95
CA TYR A 337 -17.63 -11.88 3.72
C TYR A 337 -18.62 -11.87 2.57
N LYS A 338 -18.56 -10.84 1.73
CA LYS A 338 -19.32 -10.79 0.48
C LYS A 338 -18.48 -10.23 -0.65
N ASP A 339 -18.35 -11.00 -1.72
CA ASP A 339 -17.70 -10.54 -2.95
C ASP A 339 -18.42 -9.30 -3.50
N VAL A 340 -17.65 -8.26 -3.79
CA VAL A 340 -18.14 -7.05 -4.42
C VAL A 340 -18.21 -7.31 -5.92
N THR A 341 -19.35 -7.81 -6.40
CA THR A 341 -19.61 -7.89 -7.83
C THR A 341 -19.79 -6.47 -8.40
N SER A 342 -19.50 -6.30 -9.68
CA SER A 342 -19.35 -5.02 -10.39
C SER A 342 -20.54 -4.06 -10.38
N ASN A 343 -21.65 -4.42 -9.74
CA ASN A 343 -22.70 -3.48 -9.38
C ASN A 343 -22.57 -3.13 -7.89
N PRO A 344 -22.13 -1.91 -7.53
CA PRO A 344 -22.23 -1.45 -6.15
C PRO A 344 -23.71 -1.47 -5.79
N LEU A 345 -24.10 -2.48 -5.02
CA LEU A 345 -25.47 -2.66 -4.56
C LEU A 345 -25.91 -1.34 -3.93
N GLN A 346 -27.10 -0.86 -4.31
CA GLN A 346 -27.83 0.10 -3.49
C GLN A 346 -27.83 -0.47 -2.07
N VAL A 347 -27.11 0.18 -1.17
CA VAL A 347 -27.07 -0.22 0.23
C VAL A 347 -28.49 -0.01 0.74
N ASP A 348 -29.18 -1.10 1.01
CA ASP A 348 -30.50 -1.05 1.63
C ASP A 348 -30.31 -0.42 3.01
N GLU A 349 -30.71 0.84 3.18
CA GLU A 349 -30.43 1.66 4.37
C GLU A 349 -30.90 0.98 5.66
N LYS A 350 -31.86 0.04 5.56
CA LYS A 350 -32.41 -0.73 6.67
C LYS A 350 -31.43 -1.76 7.25
N ASN A 351 -30.37 -2.14 6.53
CA ASN A 351 -29.37 -3.11 6.97
C ASN A 351 -27.96 -2.50 6.96
N ARG A 352 -27.75 -1.43 7.76
CA ARG A 352 -26.41 -0.90 8.00
C ARG A 352 -25.55 -1.94 8.71
N ARG A 353 -24.72 -2.62 7.92
CA ARG A 353 -23.73 -3.58 8.40
C ARG A 353 -22.66 -2.85 9.19
N ARG A 354 -22.21 -3.46 10.29
CA ARG A 354 -21.17 -2.91 11.15
C ARG A 354 -20.08 -3.93 11.42
N ILE A 355 -18.90 -3.45 11.81
CA ILE A 355 -17.77 -4.30 12.17
C ILE A 355 -17.09 -3.80 13.44
N ASN A 356 -16.84 -4.70 14.39
CA ASN A 356 -15.98 -4.40 15.52
C ASN A 356 -14.54 -4.17 15.04
N ARG A 357 -13.83 -3.16 15.59
CA ARG A 357 -12.45 -2.86 15.16
C ARG A 357 -11.46 -4.00 15.40
N ARG A 358 -11.62 -4.77 16.47
CA ARG A 358 -10.77 -5.91 16.79
C ARG A 358 -11.02 -7.06 15.81
N ASP A 359 -12.28 -7.29 15.42
CA ASP A 359 -12.62 -8.26 14.37
C ASP A 359 -12.18 -7.79 12.98
N ALA A 360 -12.20 -6.49 12.69
CA ALA A 360 -11.62 -5.93 11.49
C ALA A 360 -10.10 -6.15 11.42
N ALA A 361 -9.40 -6.02 12.55
CA ALA A 361 -7.97 -6.31 12.64
C ALA A 361 -7.69 -7.79 12.39
N ARG A 362 -8.49 -8.69 12.98
CA ARG A 362 -8.45 -10.12 12.68
C ARG A 362 -8.68 -10.39 11.19
N ALA A 363 -9.73 -9.82 10.59
CA ALA A 363 -10.03 -10.00 9.17
C ALA A 363 -8.87 -9.58 8.26
N ALA A 364 -8.16 -8.49 8.60
CA ALA A 364 -6.98 -8.03 7.86
C ALA A 364 -5.81 -9.03 7.93
N VAL A 365 -5.61 -9.68 9.07
CA VAL A 365 -4.56 -10.69 9.27
C VAL A 365 -4.94 -12.02 8.62
N ASP A 366 -6.16 -12.50 8.85
CA ASP A 366 -6.67 -13.74 8.28
C ASP A 366 -6.69 -13.69 6.75
N ALA A 367 -6.90 -12.51 6.16
CA ALA A 367 -6.80 -12.31 4.72
C ALA A 367 -5.41 -12.65 4.16
N LEU A 368 -4.32 -12.50 4.93
CA LEU A 368 -2.98 -12.91 4.48
C LEU A 368 -2.86 -14.41 4.25
N LEU A 369 -3.69 -15.20 4.93
CA LEU A 369 -3.66 -16.65 4.94
C LEU A 369 -4.81 -17.29 4.14
N ASN A 370 -5.75 -16.49 3.66
CA ASN A 370 -6.92 -17.01 2.96
C ASN A 370 -6.73 -16.97 1.43
N ASN A 371 -6.35 -18.10 0.85
CA ASN A 371 -6.17 -18.23 -0.60
C ASN A 371 -7.44 -17.92 -1.42
N ASP A 372 -8.63 -18.11 -0.84
CA ASP A 372 -9.89 -17.84 -1.52
C ASP A 372 -10.13 -16.33 -1.73
N LEU A 373 -9.39 -15.47 -1.05
CA LEU A 373 -9.48 -14.02 -1.17
C LEU A 373 -8.47 -13.41 -2.15
N ILE A 374 -7.56 -14.21 -2.73
CA ILE A 374 -6.54 -13.72 -3.66
C ILE A 374 -7.21 -13.08 -4.88
N GLY A 375 -6.83 -11.83 -5.16
CA GLY A 375 -7.34 -11.04 -6.28
C GLY A 375 -8.76 -10.52 -6.10
N LYS A 376 -9.39 -10.73 -4.94
CA LYS A 376 -10.79 -10.34 -4.69
C LYS A 376 -10.91 -9.03 -3.92
N THR A 377 -12.01 -8.33 -4.18
CA THR A 377 -12.53 -7.26 -3.35
C THR A 377 -13.74 -7.79 -2.59
N VAL A 378 -13.66 -7.80 -1.27
CA VAL A 378 -14.71 -8.34 -0.40
C VAL A 378 -15.15 -7.30 0.62
N GLN A 379 -16.46 -7.21 0.85
CA GLN A 379 -17.02 -6.49 1.98
C GLN A 379 -16.97 -7.36 3.23
N VAL A 380 -16.62 -6.75 4.36
CA VAL A 380 -16.45 -7.46 5.64
C VAL A 380 -17.26 -6.77 6.73
N TRP A 381 -18.03 -7.56 7.47
CA TRP A 381 -18.79 -7.12 8.64
C TRP A 381 -18.90 -8.24 9.67
N THR A 382 -19.36 -7.91 10.88
CA THR A 382 -19.68 -8.89 11.92
C THR A 382 -21.19 -9.05 12.04
N ASP A 383 -21.66 -10.27 12.34
CA ASP A 383 -23.07 -10.50 12.62
C ASP A 383 -23.40 -9.99 14.04
N SER A 384 -23.75 -8.72 14.16
CA SER A 384 -24.30 -8.18 15.41
C SER A 384 -25.73 -8.67 15.54
N LYS A 385 -25.89 -9.93 15.97
CA LYS A 385 -27.22 -10.43 16.37
C LYS A 385 -27.77 -9.47 17.40
N GLU A 386 -28.94 -8.93 17.07
CA GLU A 386 -29.76 -7.97 17.80
C GLU A 386 -29.43 -7.92 19.31
N LEU A 387 -28.48 -7.07 19.69
CA LEU A 387 -28.36 -6.55 21.05
C LEU A 387 -29.36 -5.39 21.15
N TRP A 388 -30.65 -5.72 21.12
CA TRP A 388 -31.75 -4.82 21.44
C TRP A 388 -32.46 -5.28 22.71
#